data_AF-A0A847EWG8-F1
#
_entry.id   AF-A0A847EWG8-F1
#
_cell.length_a   1.000
_cell.length_b   1.000
_cell.length_c   1.000
_cell.angle_alpha   90.00
_cell.angle_beta   90.00
_cell.angle_gamma   90.00
#
_symmetry.space_group_name_H-M   'P 1'
#
loop_
_entity.id
_entity.type
_entity.pdbx_description
1 polymer ?
#
loop_
_entity_poly.entity_id
_entity_poly.type
_entity_poly.pdbx_seq_one_letter_code
_entity_poly.pdbx_strand_id
1 'polypeptide(L)'
;DKIYITDINPNREGMEMFLCLEPYHTNGRGVCLIDPKNGSPIWNIGHDTYHVGSGMVTDFDPSHPGLECFASEDKKGGSSAKYLLSADGKRIGGTDAQPTGNNGVQPIGNTGAQYMGSDEAVPPTGNWVWWDADKLREVITMTTPTQRAPQTQPTAQDRPLPQTTQGQQAPQRQPGQRFRWASQVGKWKGQAMTDNLEGSVLFTADLDGDWREEIITALPGELRIYRSNIPATDRRVSLMQDALYRNHIAHRSMGYDQAPVPSYYLGE
;
A
#
# COMPACT_ATOMS: atom_id res chain seq x y z
N ASP A 1 -14.08 -5.16 -1.10
CA ASP A 1 -13.13 -5.15 -2.25
C ASP A 1 -11.73 -5.68 -1.98
N LYS A 2 -11.27 -5.76 -0.74
CA LYS A 2 -9.91 -6.20 -0.43
C LYS A 2 -9.92 -7.39 0.53
N ILE A 3 -8.96 -8.29 0.34
CA ILE A 3 -8.73 -9.48 1.15
C ILE A 3 -7.23 -9.68 1.29
N TYR A 4 -6.74 -9.98 2.49
CA TYR A 4 -5.35 -10.39 2.69
C TYR A 4 -5.32 -11.64 3.54
N ILE A 5 -4.55 -12.63 3.11
CA ILE A 5 -4.32 -13.87 3.86
C ILE A 5 -2.82 -13.93 4.11
N THR A 6 -2.40 -13.89 5.37
CA THR A 6 -1.00 -13.95 5.79
C THR A 6 -0.96 -14.13 7.31
N ASP A 7 0.24 -14.26 7.87
CA ASP A 7 0.48 -14.23 9.31
C ASP A 7 0.43 -12.76 9.79
N ILE A 8 -0.77 -12.32 10.15
CA ILE A 8 -1.06 -10.94 10.55
C ILE A 8 -0.73 -10.77 12.03
N ASN A 9 -1.10 -11.75 12.86
CA ASN A 9 -0.82 -11.76 14.28
C ASN A 9 0.15 -12.89 14.64
N PRO A 10 1.47 -12.62 14.73
CA PRO A 10 2.47 -13.67 14.99
C PRO A 10 2.35 -14.29 16.39
N ASN A 11 1.53 -13.73 17.29
CA ASN A 11 1.23 -14.31 18.60
C ASN A 11 0.07 -15.32 18.55
N ARG A 12 -0.56 -15.50 17.39
CA ARG A 12 -1.60 -16.49 17.15
C ARG A 12 -1.05 -17.57 16.23
N GLU A 13 -1.35 -18.83 16.55
CA GLU A 13 -0.95 -19.94 15.67
C GLU A 13 -1.78 -19.93 14.38
N GLY A 14 -1.09 -19.90 13.25
CA GLY A 14 -1.68 -19.95 11.91
C GLY A 14 -1.66 -18.59 11.22
N MET A 15 -2.35 -18.52 10.07
CA MET A 15 -2.56 -17.27 9.34
C MET A 15 -3.93 -16.69 9.70
N GLU A 16 -4.12 -15.41 9.40
CA GLU A 16 -5.39 -14.74 9.44
C GLU A 16 -5.83 -14.24 8.07
N MET A 17 -7.12 -13.97 7.93
CA MET A 17 -7.71 -13.37 6.76
C MET A 17 -8.35 -12.04 7.11
N PHE A 18 -7.74 -10.94 6.67
CA PHE A 18 -8.29 -9.60 6.79
C PHE A 18 -9.25 -9.32 5.65
N LEU A 19 -10.47 -8.88 5.99
CA LEU A 19 -11.56 -8.67 5.06
C LEU A 19 -12.05 -7.23 5.11
N CYS A 20 -12.15 -6.62 3.92
CA CYS A 20 -12.80 -5.34 3.68
C CYS A 20 -14.01 -5.58 2.76
N LEU A 21 -15.20 -5.60 3.35
CA LEU A 21 -16.44 -6.00 2.67
C LEU A 21 -17.19 -4.77 2.14
N GLU A 22 -17.43 -4.76 0.83
CA GLU A 22 -18.09 -3.65 0.13
C GLU A 22 -19.54 -3.42 0.55
N PRO A 23 -20.39 -4.46 0.73
CA PRO A 23 -21.80 -4.21 1.03
C PRO A 23 -22.03 -3.50 2.37
N TYR A 24 -23.21 -2.91 2.53
CA TYR A 24 -23.64 -2.41 3.83
C TYR A 24 -23.72 -3.56 4.85
N HIS A 25 -23.07 -3.39 5.99
CA HIS A 25 -23.03 -4.36 7.07
C HIS A 25 -23.41 -3.68 8.39
N THR A 26 -24.29 -4.31 9.18
CA THR A 26 -24.76 -3.82 10.49
C THR A 26 -24.20 -4.61 11.68
N ASN A 27 -23.24 -5.49 11.43
CA ASN A 27 -22.74 -6.47 12.40
C ASN A 27 -21.23 -6.33 12.66
N GLY A 28 -20.64 -5.19 12.30
CA GLY A 28 -19.21 -4.93 12.45
C GLY A 28 -18.32 -5.61 11.40
N ARG A 29 -18.84 -6.48 10.53
CA ARG A 29 -18.01 -7.30 9.63
C ARG A 29 -17.48 -6.58 8.40
N GLY A 30 -17.87 -5.34 8.16
CA GLY A 30 -17.33 -4.54 7.06
C GLY A 30 -15.81 -4.48 7.06
N VAL A 31 -15.21 -4.41 8.25
CA VAL A 31 -13.78 -4.55 8.49
C VAL A 31 -13.58 -5.59 9.57
N CYS A 32 -12.99 -6.73 9.23
CA CYS A 32 -12.80 -7.81 10.19
C CYS A 32 -11.60 -8.70 9.89
N LEU A 33 -11.20 -9.45 10.91
CA LEU A 33 -10.19 -10.48 10.83
C LEU A 33 -10.82 -11.81 11.21
N ILE A 34 -10.61 -12.83 10.38
CA ILE A 34 -11.15 -14.17 10.59
C ILE A 34 -10.06 -15.23 10.49
N ASP A 35 -10.33 -16.39 11.09
CA ASP A 35 -9.52 -17.59 10.89
C ASP A 35 -9.85 -18.18 9.50
N PRO A 36 -8.87 -18.26 8.56
CA PRO A 36 -9.11 -18.74 7.20
C PRO A 36 -9.46 -20.23 7.14
N LYS A 37 -9.15 -21.03 8.16
CA LYS A 37 -9.40 -22.47 8.18
C LYS A 37 -10.87 -22.80 8.43
N ASN A 38 -11.56 -22.00 9.24
CA ASN A 38 -12.91 -22.30 9.71
C ASN A 38 -13.88 -21.11 9.57
N GLY A 39 -13.41 -19.93 9.17
CA GLY A 39 -14.22 -18.71 9.02
C GLY A 39 -14.67 -18.06 10.33
N SER A 40 -14.14 -18.50 11.47
CA SER A 40 -14.50 -17.95 12.77
C SER A 40 -13.96 -16.52 12.92
N PRO A 41 -14.74 -15.61 13.50
CA PRO A 41 -14.28 -14.25 13.75
C PRO A 41 -13.15 -14.24 14.80
N ILE A 42 -12.08 -13.51 14.51
CA ILE A 42 -11.03 -13.17 15.47
C ILE A 42 -11.37 -11.82 16.10
N TRP A 43 -11.58 -10.79 15.27
CA TRP A 43 -12.13 -9.51 15.68
C TRP A 43 -12.88 -8.83 14.53
N ASN A 44 -13.69 -7.84 14.86
CA ASN A 44 -14.37 -6.97 13.90
C ASN A 44 -14.58 -5.59 14.54
N ILE A 45 -14.94 -4.58 13.74
CA ILE A 45 -15.02 -3.19 14.21
C ILE A 45 -16.28 -2.87 15.03
N GLY A 46 -17.25 -3.79 15.14
CA GLY A 46 -18.39 -3.67 16.05
C GLY A 46 -19.43 -2.60 15.70
N HIS A 47 -19.36 -1.96 14.52
CA HIS A 47 -20.33 -0.95 14.08
C HIS A 47 -20.66 -1.07 12.59
N ASP A 48 -21.64 -0.27 12.16
CA ASP A 48 -22.12 -0.26 10.78
C ASP A 48 -21.05 0.23 9.80
N THR A 49 -20.98 -0.40 8.63
CA THR A 49 -20.18 0.08 7.50
C THR A 49 -21.05 0.14 6.26
N TYR A 50 -20.82 1.12 5.40
CA TYR A 50 -21.62 1.37 4.20
C TYR A 50 -20.98 0.84 2.94
N HIS A 51 -19.72 1.20 2.69
CA HIS A 51 -18.99 0.75 1.50
C HIS A 51 -17.49 0.66 1.79
N VAL A 52 -16.99 -0.49 2.27
CA VAL A 52 -15.56 -0.67 2.51
C VAL A 52 -14.84 -1.08 1.22
N GLY A 53 -14.46 -0.08 0.44
CA GLY A 53 -13.87 -0.25 -0.90
C GLY A 53 -12.34 -0.41 -0.89
N SER A 54 -11.67 -0.21 0.25
CA SER A 54 -10.22 -0.29 0.30
C SER A 54 -9.68 -0.82 1.61
N GLY A 55 -8.49 -1.43 1.54
CA GLY A 55 -7.84 -2.11 2.65
C GLY A 55 -6.41 -2.54 2.35
N MET A 56 -5.61 -2.68 3.41
CA MET A 56 -4.22 -3.13 3.38
C MET A 56 -3.83 -3.74 4.73
N VAL A 57 -2.91 -4.70 4.69
CA VAL A 57 -2.18 -5.17 5.88
C VAL A 57 -0.68 -5.01 5.65
N THR A 58 0.03 -4.45 6.63
CA THR A 58 1.49 -4.37 6.58
C THR A 58 2.03 -3.97 7.94
N ASP A 59 3.26 -4.40 8.24
CA ASP A 59 4.03 -3.85 9.35
C ASP A 59 4.69 -2.55 8.89
N PHE A 60 4.33 -1.41 9.49
CA PHE A 60 5.02 -0.15 9.29
C PHE A 60 5.42 0.54 10.60
N ASP A 61 4.95 0.02 11.74
CA ASP A 61 5.13 0.59 13.06
C ASP A 61 5.60 -0.49 14.06
N PRO A 62 6.90 -0.54 14.40
CA PRO A 62 7.47 -1.59 15.25
C PRO A 62 6.96 -1.52 16.70
N SER A 63 6.17 -0.51 17.07
CA SER A 63 5.58 -0.41 18.41
C SER A 63 4.36 -1.31 18.61
N HIS A 64 3.82 -1.89 17.53
CA HIS A 64 2.67 -2.79 17.57
C HIS A 64 3.05 -4.15 16.97
N PRO A 65 3.13 -5.24 17.76
CA PRO A 65 3.50 -6.55 17.23
C PRO A 65 2.51 -7.04 16.16
N GLY A 66 3.05 -7.48 15.02
CA GLY A 66 2.28 -8.01 13.89
C GLY A 66 2.09 -6.99 12.76
N LEU A 67 1.13 -7.26 11.87
CA LEU A 67 0.80 -6.36 10.78
C LEU A 67 -0.35 -5.43 11.18
N GLU A 68 -0.19 -4.12 10.95
CA GLU A 68 -1.31 -3.20 11.02
C GLU A 68 -2.34 -3.50 9.93
N CYS A 69 -3.61 -3.42 10.29
CA CYS A 69 -4.76 -3.58 9.42
C CYS A 69 -5.46 -2.23 9.24
N PHE A 70 -5.53 -1.72 8.02
CA PHE A 70 -6.23 -0.47 7.75
C PHE A 70 -7.13 -0.55 6.53
N ALA A 71 -8.21 0.20 6.59
CA ALA A 71 -9.28 0.19 5.61
C ALA A 71 -9.94 1.56 5.49
N SER A 72 -10.67 1.77 4.39
CA SER A 72 -11.43 3.00 4.20
C SER A 72 -12.73 2.76 3.46
N GLU A 73 -13.74 3.55 3.82
CA GLU A 73 -15.01 3.59 3.10
C GLU A 73 -15.00 4.56 1.91
N ASP A 74 -15.75 4.21 0.87
CA ASP A 74 -15.94 5.08 -0.32
C ASP A 74 -17.12 6.04 -0.09
N LYS A 75 -16.90 7.32 -0.38
CA LYS A 75 -17.90 8.40 -0.34
C LYS A 75 -19.15 8.09 -1.16
N LYS A 76 -19.04 7.27 -2.21
CA LYS A 76 -20.19 6.78 -2.99
C LYS A 76 -21.19 5.99 -2.15
N GLY A 77 -20.72 5.29 -1.11
CA GLY A 77 -21.54 4.59 -0.12
C GLY A 77 -22.13 5.49 0.95
N GLY A 78 -21.81 6.80 0.95
CA GLY A 78 -22.28 7.75 1.95
C GLY A 78 -21.39 7.88 3.19
N SER A 79 -20.25 7.17 3.24
CA SER A 79 -19.28 7.25 4.33
C SER A 79 -17.89 7.57 3.79
N SER A 80 -17.03 8.15 4.62
CA SER A 80 -15.59 8.30 4.33
C SER A 80 -14.74 7.86 5.51
N ALA A 81 -15.28 6.94 6.30
CA ALA A 81 -14.60 6.37 7.45
C ALA A 81 -13.24 5.81 7.07
N LYS A 82 -12.29 5.91 7.99
CA LYS A 82 -11.03 5.22 7.92
C LYS A 82 -10.76 4.50 9.22
N TYR A 83 -10.05 3.38 9.07
CA TYR A 83 -9.76 2.44 10.14
C TYR A 83 -8.26 2.16 10.12
N LEU A 84 -7.64 2.20 11.29
CA LEU A 84 -6.27 1.73 11.51
C LEU A 84 -6.27 0.94 12.81
N LEU A 85 -5.99 -0.35 12.69
CA LEU A 85 -6.03 -1.32 13.78
C LEU A 85 -4.71 -2.10 13.84
N SER A 86 -4.31 -2.50 15.04
CA SER A 86 -3.26 -3.50 15.26
C SER A 86 -3.74 -4.88 14.83
N ALA A 87 -2.80 -5.83 14.76
CA ALA A 87 -3.07 -7.24 14.48
C ALA A 87 -4.12 -7.88 15.42
N ASP A 88 -4.21 -7.41 16.68
CA ASP A 88 -5.20 -7.87 17.67
C ASP A 88 -6.53 -7.08 17.66
N GLY A 89 -6.70 -6.16 16.70
CA GLY A 89 -7.95 -5.43 16.47
C GLY A 89 -8.15 -4.22 17.36
N LYS A 90 -7.09 -3.76 18.05
CA LYS A 90 -7.12 -2.50 18.80
C LYS A 90 -6.86 -1.35 17.85
N ARG A 91 -7.54 -0.23 18.07
CA ARG A 91 -7.32 1.00 17.30
C ARG A 91 -5.92 1.55 17.55
N ILE A 92 -5.23 1.98 16.50
CA ILE A 92 -3.94 2.68 16.58
C ILE A 92 -4.16 4.15 16.19
N GLY A 93 -3.98 5.05 17.15
CA GLY A 93 -4.14 6.50 16.94
C GLY A 93 -5.59 7.03 16.87
N GLY A 94 -5.72 8.36 16.71
CA GLY A 94 -7.00 9.08 16.64
C GLY A 94 -7.56 9.51 18.00
N THR A 95 -8.50 10.46 18.01
CA THR A 95 -9.31 10.81 19.18
C THR A 95 -10.65 10.07 19.13
N ASP A 96 -11.26 9.78 20.28
CA ASP A 96 -12.59 9.13 20.39
C ASP A 96 -13.75 10.02 19.92
N ALA A 97 -13.48 11.02 19.08
CA ALA A 97 -14.49 11.89 18.53
C ALA A 97 -15.21 11.17 17.37
N GLN A 98 -16.45 10.76 17.65
CA GLN A 98 -17.44 10.39 16.62
C GLN A 98 -17.47 11.44 15.49
N PRO A 99 -17.56 11.05 14.22
CA PRO A 99 -17.81 12.01 13.15
C PRO A 99 -19.19 12.63 13.36
N THR A 100 -19.24 13.93 13.60
CA THR A 100 -20.49 14.70 13.50
C THR A 100 -20.83 14.88 12.03
N GLY A 101 -21.32 13.83 11.38
CA GLY A 101 -21.55 13.87 9.95
C GLY A 101 -22.20 12.61 9.41
N ASN A 102 -23.45 12.37 9.78
CA ASN A 102 -24.53 11.90 8.90
C ASN A 102 -25.80 11.70 9.75
N ASN A 103 -26.81 12.56 9.51
CA ASN A 103 -28.21 12.42 9.89
C ASN A 103 -28.53 11.56 11.13
N GLY A 104 -28.13 12.01 12.33
CA GLY A 104 -28.85 11.73 13.58
C GLY A 104 -29.04 10.27 14.01
N VAL A 105 -28.31 9.30 13.47
CA VAL A 105 -28.34 7.92 13.99
C VAL A 105 -27.21 7.77 15.02
N GLN A 106 -27.59 7.67 16.29
CA GLN A 106 -26.67 7.34 17.39
C GLN A 106 -26.28 5.86 17.29
N PRO A 107 -24.98 5.49 17.39
CA PRO A 107 -24.59 4.09 17.45
C PRO A 107 -25.11 3.43 18.73
N ILE A 108 -25.73 2.26 18.60
CA ILE A 108 -26.08 1.41 19.73
C ILE A 108 -24.91 0.45 19.94
N GLY A 109 -24.17 0.59 21.04
CA GLY A 109 -23.18 -0.39 21.49
C GLY A 109 -21.76 0.17 21.58
N ASN A 110 -21.25 0.21 22.81
CA ASN A 110 -19.92 0.68 23.15
C ASN A 110 -18.89 -0.43 22.90
N THR A 111 -18.21 -0.43 21.76
CA THR A 111 -17.05 -1.30 21.47
C THR A 111 -16.00 -0.58 20.61
N GLY A 112 -15.12 0.18 21.26
CA GLY A 112 -13.68 0.31 21.00
C GLY A 112 -13.12 0.82 19.66
N ALA A 113 -13.78 0.70 18.52
CA ALA A 113 -13.25 1.12 17.23
C ALA A 113 -14.11 2.25 16.65
N GLN A 114 -13.83 3.49 17.04
CA GLN A 114 -14.48 4.66 16.46
C GLN A 114 -13.60 5.27 15.35
N TYR A 115 -14.27 5.78 14.31
CA TYR A 115 -13.73 6.48 13.13
C TYR A 115 -12.45 7.28 13.42
N MET A 116 -11.45 7.15 12.54
CA MET A 116 -10.33 8.10 12.49
C MET A 116 -10.62 9.15 11.43
N GLY A 117 -10.72 10.41 11.85
CA GLY A 117 -10.83 11.54 10.94
C GLY A 117 -9.63 11.67 9.98
N SER A 118 -9.86 12.40 8.88
CA SER A 118 -8.97 12.84 7.77
C SER A 118 -7.88 11.89 7.21
N ASP A 119 -7.49 12.14 5.96
CA ASP A 119 -6.50 11.35 5.23
C ASP A 119 -5.10 11.28 5.90
N GLU A 120 -4.82 12.13 6.89
CA GLU A 120 -3.50 12.23 7.55
C GLU A 120 -3.29 11.20 8.68
N ALA A 121 -4.38 10.64 9.23
CA ALA A 121 -4.30 9.76 10.40
C ALA A 121 -4.12 8.27 10.03
N VAL A 122 -4.50 7.88 8.82
CA VAL A 122 -4.48 6.48 8.34
C VAL A 122 -3.62 6.36 7.08
N PRO A 123 -2.73 5.37 6.97
CA PRO A 123 -1.90 5.18 5.78
C PRO A 123 -2.72 4.93 4.51
N PRO A 124 -2.19 5.24 3.32
CA PRO A 124 -2.86 4.89 2.08
C PRO A 124 -2.84 3.38 1.85
N THR A 125 -3.98 2.82 1.48
CA THR A 125 -4.18 1.39 1.15
C THR A 125 -3.65 1.02 -0.25
N GLY A 126 -2.68 1.78 -0.76
CA GLY A 126 -2.15 1.68 -2.12
C GLY A 126 -1.03 0.66 -2.22
N ASN A 127 0.04 1.01 -2.94
CA ASN A 127 1.18 0.11 -3.10
C ASN A 127 2.18 0.24 -1.94
N TRP A 128 2.64 -0.90 -1.45
CA TRP A 128 3.64 -1.03 -0.38
C TRP A 128 4.74 -1.98 -0.84
N VAL A 129 5.94 -1.79 -0.29
CA VAL A 129 7.18 -2.41 -0.79
C VAL A 129 8.16 -2.64 0.36
N TRP A 130 8.80 -3.80 0.44
CA TRP A 130 10.02 -3.93 1.24
C TRP A 130 11.20 -3.39 0.43
N TRP A 131 11.71 -2.21 0.76
CA TRP A 131 12.68 -1.47 -0.05
C TRP A 131 14.01 -1.23 0.66
N ASP A 132 13.98 -0.80 1.92
CA ASP A 132 15.20 -0.69 2.71
C ASP A 132 15.60 -2.02 3.36
N ALA A 133 16.51 -2.00 4.32
CA ALA A 133 17.12 -3.20 4.87
C ALA A 133 16.60 -3.58 6.27
N ASP A 134 15.58 -2.89 6.79
CA ASP A 134 14.83 -3.37 7.95
C ASP A 134 13.62 -4.20 7.49
N LYS A 135 12.82 -4.72 8.43
CA LYS A 135 11.67 -5.58 8.09
C LYS A 135 10.36 -4.83 8.01
N LEU A 136 10.34 -3.55 8.39
CA LEU A 136 9.18 -2.69 8.22
C LEU A 136 9.00 -2.43 6.73
N ARG A 137 7.76 -2.20 6.32
CA ARG A 137 7.41 -2.01 4.92
C ARG A 137 7.25 -0.54 4.59
N GLU A 138 7.70 -0.14 3.41
CA GLU A 138 7.62 1.22 2.92
C GLU A 138 6.35 1.44 2.09
N VAL A 139 5.89 2.68 2.09
CA VAL A 139 4.76 3.12 1.28
C VAL A 139 5.25 3.76 -0.02
N ILE A 140 4.60 3.40 -1.14
CA ILE A 140 4.80 4.07 -2.42
C ILE A 140 3.76 5.19 -2.55
N THR A 141 4.23 6.43 -2.68
CA THR A 141 3.37 7.61 -2.82
C THR A 141 3.69 8.40 -4.09
N MET A 142 2.71 9.09 -4.65
CA MET A 142 2.94 9.96 -5.80
C MET A 142 3.65 11.25 -5.37
N THR A 143 4.75 11.60 -6.03
CA THR A 143 5.46 12.86 -5.83
C THR A 143 4.78 13.99 -6.61
N THR A 144 4.33 15.03 -5.92
CA THR A 144 3.83 16.24 -6.61
C THR A 144 4.99 17.02 -7.22
N PRO A 145 4.79 17.75 -8.34
CA PRO A 145 5.86 18.54 -8.99
C PRO A 145 6.58 19.53 -8.06
N THR A 146 5.90 20.01 -7.01
CA THR A 146 6.44 20.93 -6.00
C THR A 146 7.43 20.29 -5.02
N GLN A 147 7.46 18.96 -4.91
CA GLN A 147 8.34 18.22 -4.02
C GLN A 147 9.63 17.75 -4.72
N ARG A 148 9.82 18.08 -6.01
CA ARG A 148 11.00 17.70 -6.77
C ARG A 148 12.13 18.71 -6.54
N ALA A 149 13.37 18.23 -6.38
CA ALA A 149 14.55 19.09 -6.31
C ALA A 149 14.63 20.06 -7.52
N PRO A 150 15.11 21.31 -7.33
CA PRO A 150 15.22 22.28 -8.40
C PRO A 150 16.07 21.77 -9.56
N GLN A 151 15.63 22.01 -10.80
CA GLN A 151 16.43 21.73 -11.99
C GLN A 151 17.69 22.61 -12.00
N THR A 152 18.88 22.02 -12.13
CA THR A 152 19.97 22.72 -12.82
C THR A 152 19.60 22.76 -14.30
N GLN A 153 19.24 23.93 -14.83
CA GLN A 153 18.98 24.08 -16.26
C GLN A 153 20.22 23.65 -17.08
N PRO A 154 20.07 22.87 -18.17
CA PRO A 154 21.15 22.66 -19.11
C PRO A 154 21.57 24.00 -19.72
N THR A 155 22.86 24.30 -19.67
CA THR A 155 23.44 25.49 -20.31
C THR A 155 23.27 25.39 -21.82
N ALA A 156 23.15 26.54 -22.50
CA ALA A 156 22.83 26.65 -23.94
C ALA A 156 23.82 25.95 -24.91
N GLN A 157 24.88 25.33 -24.40
CA GLN A 157 25.93 24.66 -25.16
C GLN A 157 25.59 23.18 -25.49
N ASP A 158 24.55 22.59 -24.90
CA ASP A 158 24.19 21.17 -25.09
C ASP A 158 23.04 20.92 -26.10
N ARG A 159 22.65 21.92 -26.92
CA ARG A 159 21.57 21.74 -27.91
C ARG A 159 22.08 21.23 -29.27
N PRO A 160 21.67 20.05 -29.76
CA PRO A 160 21.97 19.62 -31.13
C PRO A 160 21.20 20.43 -32.18
N LEU A 161 21.79 20.60 -33.37
CA LEU A 161 21.21 21.27 -34.53
C LEU A 161 20.02 20.48 -35.12
N PRO A 162 19.01 21.14 -35.72
CA PRO A 162 17.83 20.46 -36.24
C PRO A 162 18.14 19.69 -37.53
N GLN A 163 17.80 18.40 -37.56
CA GLN A 163 17.79 17.57 -38.77
C GLN A 163 16.35 17.37 -39.29
N THR A 164 16.22 17.38 -40.62
CA THR A 164 14.96 17.23 -41.37
C THR A 164 14.48 15.76 -41.42
N THR A 165 13.16 15.61 -41.33
CA THR A 165 12.35 14.38 -41.15
C THR A 165 12.40 13.37 -42.31
N GLN A 166 12.38 12.05 -42.01
CA GLN A 166 11.51 11.06 -42.67
C GLN A 166 11.49 9.70 -41.93
N GLY A 167 10.27 9.16 -41.73
CA GLY A 167 9.98 7.90 -41.02
C GLY A 167 9.35 8.15 -39.66
N GLN A 168 8.05 7.85 -39.50
CA GLN A 168 7.36 7.91 -38.20
C GLN A 168 7.87 6.76 -37.31
N GLN A 169 9.05 6.96 -36.72
CA GLN A 169 9.44 6.27 -35.50
C GLN A 169 8.66 6.90 -34.34
N ALA A 170 8.29 6.09 -33.35
CA ALA A 170 7.73 6.58 -32.10
C ALA A 170 8.60 7.75 -31.59
N PRO A 171 8.01 8.85 -31.10
CA PRO A 171 8.76 10.05 -30.76
C PRO A 171 9.89 9.70 -29.79
N GLN A 172 11.14 9.80 -30.26
CA GLN A 172 12.31 9.62 -29.42
C GLN A 172 12.28 10.72 -28.36
N ARG A 173 12.22 10.29 -27.10
CA ARG A 173 12.13 11.18 -25.95
C ARG A 173 13.41 12.00 -25.86
N GLN A 174 13.29 13.34 -25.82
CA GLN A 174 14.46 14.19 -25.63
C GLN A 174 15.12 13.88 -24.27
N PRO A 175 16.45 13.69 -24.20
CA PRO A 175 17.16 13.52 -22.95
C PRO A 175 16.80 14.68 -21.98
N GLY A 176 16.24 14.35 -20.82
CA GLY A 176 15.87 15.33 -19.78
C GLY A 176 14.36 15.64 -19.63
N GLN A 177 13.47 15.17 -20.52
CA GLN A 177 12.02 15.33 -20.28
C GLN A 177 11.49 14.30 -19.27
N ARG A 178 11.46 14.69 -17.99
CA ARG A 178 10.87 13.89 -16.90
C ARG A 178 9.36 13.72 -17.07
N PHE A 179 8.84 12.56 -16.63
CA PHE A 179 7.40 12.27 -16.72
C PHE A 179 6.60 13.18 -15.77
N ARG A 180 5.36 13.55 -16.14
CA ARG A 180 4.52 14.48 -15.34
C ARG A 180 4.22 13.92 -13.95
N TRP A 181 4.15 12.61 -13.80
CA TRP A 181 3.90 11.93 -12.53
C TRP A 181 5.08 10.99 -12.23
N ALA A 182 5.53 11.03 -10.99
CA ALA A 182 6.56 10.14 -10.47
C ALA A 182 6.11 9.68 -9.07
N SER A 183 6.68 8.58 -8.61
CA SER A 183 6.47 8.07 -7.27
C SER A 183 7.75 8.17 -6.44
N GLN A 184 7.57 8.09 -5.13
CA GLN A 184 8.64 7.99 -4.14
C GLN A 184 8.31 6.85 -3.18
N VAL A 185 9.34 6.38 -2.48
CA VAL A 185 9.26 5.32 -1.47
C VAL A 185 9.82 5.87 -0.17
N GLY A 186 9.17 5.57 0.95
CA GLY A 186 9.70 5.85 2.28
C GLY A 186 8.81 5.28 3.38
N LYS A 187 9.23 5.43 4.63
CA LYS A 187 8.37 5.06 5.78
C LYS A 187 7.13 5.95 5.80
N TRP A 188 5.99 5.42 6.25
CA TRP A 188 4.79 6.24 6.44
C TRP A 188 5.06 7.33 7.48
N LYS A 189 4.74 8.59 7.14
CA LYS A 189 5.09 9.81 7.91
C LYS A 189 6.61 10.01 8.13
N GLY A 190 7.45 9.25 7.45
CA GLY A 190 8.91 9.39 7.44
C GLY A 190 9.43 10.16 6.23
N GLN A 191 10.76 10.18 6.09
CA GLN A 191 11.43 10.74 4.92
C GLN A 191 11.38 9.77 3.74
N ALA A 192 11.35 10.32 2.53
CA ALA A 192 11.53 9.55 1.31
C ALA A 192 12.97 9.01 1.23
N MET A 193 13.10 7.73 0.92
CA MET A 193 14.37 7.02 0.74
C MET A 193 14.81 7.01 -0.72
N THR A 194 13.85 6.92 -1.63
CA THR A 194 14.06 7.10 -3.06
C THR A 194 12.91 7.89 -3.65
N ASP A 195 13.19 8.66 -4.68
CA ASP A 195 12.20 9.46 -5.40
C ASP A 195 12.32 9.25 -6.92
N ASN A 196 11.50 10.00 -7.66
CA ASN A 196 11.58 10.07 -9.12
C ASN A 196 11.40 8.71 -9.84
N LEU A 197 10.59 7.82 -9.26
CA LEU A 197 10.13 6.58 -9.90
C LEU A 197 9.10 6.94 -10.96
N GLU A 198 9.54 7.18 -12.19
CA GLU A 198 8.67 7.61 -13.28
C GLU A 198 7.74 6.48 -13.75
N GLY A 199 6.55 6.87 -14.21
CA GLY A 199 5.56 5.95 -14.77
C GLY A 199 4.46 5.56 -13.78
N SER A 200 3.47 4.84 -14.28
CA SER A 200 2.42 4.27 -13.45
C SER A 200 2.95 3.01 -12.78
N VAL A 201 2.89 2.92 -11.45
CA VAL A 201 3.24 1.70 -10.71
C VAL A 201 2.28 0.60 -11.10
N LEU A 202 2.80 -0.48 -11.66
CA LEU A 202 2.01 -1.67 -12.02
C LEU A 202 1.93 -2.61 -10.82
N PHE A 203 3.08 -2.97 -10.25
CA PHE A 203 3.18 -3.81 -9.07
C PHE A 203 4.58 -3.81 -8.46
N THR A 204 4.68 -4.40 -7.28
CA THR A 204 5.91 -4.70 -6.54
C THR A 204 6.13 -6.21 -6.53
N ALA A 205 7.38 -6.65 -6.70
CA ALA A 205 7.76 -8.06 -6.64
C ALA A 205 9.27 -8.21 -6.40
N ASP A 206 9.69 -9.14 -5.54
CA ASP A 206 11.05 -9.70 -5.55
C ASP A 206 11.24 -10.44 -6.89
N LEU A 207 12.04 -9.90 -7.81
CA LEU A 207 12.26 -10.47 -9.13
C LEU A 207 13.71 -10.89 -9.36
N ASP A 208 14.64 -10.13 -8.79
CA ASP A 208 16.09 -10.33 -8.94
C ASP A 208 16.84 -9.83 -7.71
N GLY A 209 18.03 -10.37 -7.45
CA GLY A 209 18.88 -9.93 -6.35
C GLY A 209 18.58 -10.61 -5.01
N ASP A 210 18.29 -9.80 -3.98
CA ASP A 210 17.98 -10.29 -2.63
C ASP A 210 16.47 -10.36 -2.38
N TRP A 211 16.03 -10.28 -1.13
CA TRP A 211 14.64 -10.52 -0.74
C TRP A 211 13.73 -9.31 -0.91
N ARG A 212 14.33 -8.13 -1.13
CA ARG A 212 13.59 -6.87 -1.24
C ARG A 212 12.91 -6.80 -2.59
N GLU A 213 11.83 -6.03 -2.63
CA GLU A 213 10.93 -6.02 -3.77
C GLU A 213 11.36 -4.94 -4.78
N GLU A 214 11.43 -5.31 -6.05
CA GLU A 214 11.49 -4.35 -7.15
C GLU A 214 10.15 -3.66 -7.35
N ILE A 215 10.19 -2.43 -7.86
CA ILE A 215 9.02 -1.65 -8.29
C ILE A 215 8.99 -1.62 -9.82
N ILE A 216 7.90 -2.11 -10.40
CA ILE A 216 7.71 -2.15 -11.85
C ILE A 216 6.76 -1.03 -12.24
N THR A 217 7.20 -0.14 -13.13
CA THR A 217 6.38 0.95 -13.66
C THR A 217 6.22 0.85 -15.17
N ALA A 218 5.08 1.35 -15.65
CA ALA A 218 4.79 1.51 -17.07
C ALA A 218 4.93 2.96 -17.52
N LEU A 219 5.62 3.14 -18.64
CA LEU A 219 5.67 4.37 -19.40
C LEU A 219 5.28 4.09 -20.86
N PRO A 220 4.94 5.12 -21.66
CA PRO A 220 4.74 4.93 -23.08
C PRO A 220 5.97 4.31 -23.76
N GLY A 221 5.84 3.07 -24.22
CA GLY A 221 6.87 2.34 -24.97
C GLY A 221 7.95 1.64 -24.12
N GLU A 222 7.92 1.73 -22.79
CA GLU A 222 8.91 1.05 -21.93
C GLU A 222 8.32 0.63 -20.58
N LEU A 223 8.87 -0.44 -20.02
CA LEU A 223 8.74 -0.80 -18.61
C LEU A 223 10.02 -0.44 -17.90
N ARG A 224 9.92 0.04 -16.66
CA ARG A 224 11.07 0.27 -15.80
C ARG A 224 10.96 -0.60 -14.56
N ILE A 225 12.08 -1.22 -14.20
CA ILE A 225 12.24 -2.00 -12.99
C ILE A 225 13.22 -1.24 -12.10
N TYR A 226 12.74 -0.79 -10.95
CA TYR A 226 13.56 -0.12 -9.96
C TYR A 226 13.86 -1.09 -8.83
N ARG A 227 15.14 -1.20 -8.47
CA ARG A 227 15.63 -2.02 -7.36
C ARG A 227 16.28 -1.15 -6.30
N SER A 228 16.28 -1.62 -5.06
CA SER A 228 16.99 -0.93 -3.98
C SER A 228 18.50 -0.93 -4.22
N ASN A 229 19.15 0.21 -3.93
CA ASN A 229 20.60 0.34 -3.87
C ASN A 229 21.12 0.44 -2.43
N ILE A 230 20.23 0.30 -1.44
CA ILE A 230 20.59 0.26 -0.03
C ILE A 230 21.22 -1.11 0.23
N PRO A 231 22.39 -1.21 0.89
CA PRO A 231 22.94 -2.52 1.25
C PRO A 231 22.01 -3.29 2.19
N ALA A 232 21.76 -4.56 1.89
CA ALA A 232 21.01 -5.43 2.80
C ALA A 232 21.80 -5.64 4.12
N THR A 233 21.07 -5.74 5.23
CA THR A 233 21.66 -6.04 6.56
C THR A 233 21.63 -7.53 6.86
N ASP A 234 20.78 -8.29 6.16
CA ASP A 234 20.59 -9.72 6.32
C ASP A 234 20.40 -10.45 4.98
N ARG A 235 20.39 -11.77 5.03
CA ARG A 235 20.10 -12.64 3.88
C ARG A 235 18.84 -13.43 4.16
N ARG A 236 17.90 -13.40 3.22
CA ARG A 236 16.68 -14.21 3.26
C ARG A 236 16.54 -15.00 1.97
N VAL A 237 15.68 -16.01 2.00
CA VAL A 237 15.24 -16.69 0.79
C VAL A 237 14.39 -15.69 -0.01
N SER A 238 14.53 -15.68 -1.33
CA SER A 238 13.68 -14.85 -2.20
C SER A 238 12.20 -15.13 -1.90
N LEU A 239 11.41 -14.07 -1.79
CA LEU A 239 9.97 -14.12 -1.55
C LEU A 239 9.25 -14.88 -2.68
N MET A 240 9.82 -14.96 -3.88
CA MET A 240 9.26 -15.79 -4.95
C MET A 240 9.36 -17.30 -4.70
N GLN A 241 10.10 -17.74 -3.68
CA GLN A 241 10.06 -19.12 -3.19
C GLN A 241 9.01 -19.35 -2.10
N ASP A 242 8.40 -18.29 -1.56
CA ASP A 242 7.23 -18.39 -0.70
C ASP A 242 5.98 -18.65 -1.55
N ALA A 243 5.26 -19.73 -1.22
CA ALA A 243 4.14 -20.19 -2.04
C ALA A 243 2.98 -19.19 -2.10
N LEU A 244 2.71 -18.48 -0.99
CA LEU A 244 1.60 -17.54 -0.92
C LEU A 244 1.97 -16.23 -1.63
N TYR A 245 3.15 -15.68 -1.35
CA TYR A 245 3.69 -14.52 -2.05
C TYR A 245 3.71 -14.72 -3.56
N ARG A 246 4.29 -15.84 -4.02
CA ARG A 246 4.39 -16.18 -5.44
C ARG A 246 3.01 -16.32 -6.10
N ASN A 247 2.01 -16.78 -5.35
CA ASN A 247 0.62 -16.87 -5.78
C ASN A 247 -0.03 -15.48 -5.89
N HIS A 248 0.17 -14.60 -4.91
CA HIS A 248 -0.27 -13.20 -4.97
C HIS A 248 0.28 -12.49 -6.22
N ILE A 249 1.57 -12.66 -6.51
CA ILE A 249 2.19 -12.11 -7.72
C ILE A 249 1.51 -12.66 -9.00
N ALA A 250 1.24 -13.97 -9.05
CA ALA A 250 0.61 -14.59 -10.22
C ALA A 250 -0.82 -14.09 -10.47
N HIS A 251 -1.58 -13.84 -9.40
CA HIS A 251 -2.97 -13.39 -9.49
C HIS A 251 -3.13 -11.87 -9.57
N ARG A 252 -2.03 -11.10 -9.47
CA ARG A 252 -2.14 -9.63 -9.40
C ARG A 252 -2.78 -8.98 -10.62
N SER A 253 -2.71 -9.61 -11.79
CA SER A 253 -3.40 -9.13 -13.00
C SER A 253 -4.92 -9.41 -13.01
N MET A 254 -5.45 -10.07 -11.97
CA MET A 254 -6.86 -10.46 -11.88
C MET A 254 -7.63 -9.50 -10.97
N GLY A 255 -8.58 -8.76 -11.54
CA GLY A 255 -9.46 -7.88 -10.77
C GLY A 255 -8.73 -6.67 -10.19
N TYR A 256 -9.06 -6.30 -8.95
CA TYR A 256 -8.43 -5.19 -8.25
C TYR A 256 -7.10 -5.62 -7.62
N ASP A 257 -6.04 -4.88 -7.94
CA ASP A 257 -4.69 -5.21 -7.50
C ASP A 257 -4.52 -5.06 -5.97
N GLN A 258 -3.63 -5.88 -5.41
CA GLN A 258 -3.32 -5.93 -3.99
C GLN A 258 -1.81 -6.07 -3.82
N ALA A 259 -1.24 -5.44 -2.79
CA ALA A 259 0.15 -5.67 -2.45
C ALA A 259 0.34 -7.15 -2.06
N PRO A 260 1.40 -7.81 -2.55
CA PRO A 260 1.66 -9.20 -2.20
C PRO A 260 2.05 -9.31 -0.73
N VAL A 261 1.69 -10.44 -0.11
CA VAL A 261 2.04 -10.78 1.28
C VAL A 261 2.60 -12.21 1.32
N PRO A 262 3.62 -12.49 2.15
CA PRO A 262 4.19 -13.83 2.32
C PRO A 262 3.31 -14.72 3.20
N SER A 263 3.61 -16.02 3.26
CA SER A 263 2.92 -16.98 4.14
C SER A 263 3.33 -16.90 5.62
N TYR A 264 4.25 -16.00 5.98
CA TYR A 264 4.83 -15.87 7.31
C TYR A 264 4.97 -14.39 7.70
N TYR A 265 5.07 -14.10 8.99
CA TYR A 265 5.26 -12.73 9.45
C TYR A 265 6.65 -12.18 9.05
N LEU A 266 6.65 -11.17 8.19
CA LEU A 266 7.83 -10.40 7.78
C LEU A 266 7.70 -8.98 8.31
N GLY A 267 8.15 -8.80 9.56
CA GLY A 267 8.05 -7.56 10.33
C GLY A 267 8.92 -7.59 11.60
N GLU A 268 8.84 -6.56 12.44
CA GLU A 268 9.66 -6.36 13.64
C GLU A 268 8.99 -6.67 14.99
#